data_AF-A0A1M6EKF5-F1
#
_entry.id   AF-A0A1M6EKF5-F1
#
_cell.length_a   1.000
_cell.length_b   1.000
_cell.length_c   1.000
_cell.angle_alpha   90.00
_cell.angle_beta   90.00
_cell.angle_gamma   90.00
#
_symmetry.space_group_name_H-M   'P 1'
#
loop_
_entity.id
_entity.type
_entity.pdbx_description
1 polymer ?
#
loop_
_entity_poly.entity_id
_entity_poly.type
_entity_poly.pdbx_seq_one_letter_code
_entity_poly.pdbx_strand_id
1 'polypeptide(L)'
;MLQLTDEELLGYIKTCESEVNTLAEIHKSLIQRNIKCNIEELRQKISFLYRDGYIGNEPTVDGVNMYYIIFNPGDMTVNDAT
;
A
#
# COMPACT_ATOMS: atom_id res chain seq x y z
N MET A 1 -11.94 12.04 -2.82
CA MET A 1 -11.99 10.61 -3.18
C MET A 1 -10.65 10.28 -3.80
N LEU A 2 -9.88 9.38 -3.20
CA LEU A 2 -8.60 8.96 -3.75
C LEU A 2 -8.85 8.34 -5.14
N GLN A 3 -8.38 9.02 -6.19
CA GLN A 3 -8.55 8.61 -7.59
C GLN A 3 -7.52 7.55 -7.96
N LEU A 4 -7.55 6.45 -7.21
CA LEU A 4 -6.54 5.42 -7.29
C LEU A 4 -7.22 4.08 -7.04
N THR A 5 -7.04 3.15 -7.97
CA THR A 5 -7.50 1.77 -7.82
C THR A 5 -6.72 1.09 -6.69
N ASP A 6 -7.23 -0.05 -6.24
CA ASP A 6 -6.57 -0.81 -5.18
C ASP A 6 -5.26 -1.42 -5.69
N GLU A 7 -5.22 -1.83 -6.96
CA GLU A 7 -4.04 -2.35 -7.66
C GLU A 7 -2.95 -1.29 -7.84
N GLU A 8 -3.32 -0.07 -8.23
CA GLU A 8 -2.35 1.04 -8.31
C GLU A 8 -1.77 1.35 -6.93
N LEU A 9 -2.59 1.30 -5.87
CA LEU A 9 -2.13 1.57 -4.52
C LEU A 9 -1.13 0.49 -4.06
N LEU A 10 -1.43 -0.78 -4.32
CA LEU A 10 -0.50 -1.90 -4.07
C LEU A 10 0.80 -1.72 -4.85
N GLY A 11 0.72 -1.26 -6.10
CA GLY A 11 1.88 -0.88 -6.91
C GLY A 11 2.74 0.19 -6.21
N TYR A 12 2.13 1.27 -5.74
CA TYR A 12 2.87 2.33 -5.04
C TYR A 12 3.50 1.86 -3.73
N ILE A 13 2.78 1.08 -2.92
CA ILE A 13 3.30 0.50 -1.67
C ILE A 13 4.52 -0.38 -1.97
N LYS A 14 4.48 -1.17 -3.05
CA LYS A 14 5.59 -2.02 -3.48
C LYS A 14 6.85 -1.22 -3.86
N THR A 15 6.66 -0.01 -4.39
CA THR A 15 7.77 0.87 -4.78
C THR A 15 8.34 1.70 -3.64
N CYS A 16 7.80 1.60 -2.42
CA CYS A 16 8.42 2.23 -1.28
C CYS A 16 9.81 1.63 -1.00
N GLU A 17 10.70 2.41 -0.40
CA GLU A 17 12.10 2.02 -0.17
C GLU A 17 12.25 0.80 0.76
N SER A 18 11.22 0.49 1.55
CA SER A 18 11.17 -0.60 2.51
C SER A 18 10.11 -1.63 2.14
N GLU A 19 10.38 -2.90 2.44
CA GLU A 19 9.41 -4.01 2.31
C GLU A 19 8.21 -3.83 3.26
N VAL A 20 8.41 -3.09 4.34
CA VAL A 20 7.39 -2.80 5.35
C VAL A 20 7.28 -1.29 5.57
N ASN A 21 6.06 -0.76 5.53
CA ASN A 21 5.80 0.68 5.52
C ASN A 21 4.70 1.06 6.51
N THR A 22 4.90 2.14 7.24
CA THR A 22 3.83 2.82 7.98
C THR A 22 2.83 3.49 7.02
N LEU A 23 1.63 3.81 7.52
CA LEU A 23 0.66 4.62 6.79
C LEU A 23 1.25 5.99 6.37
N ALA A 24 2.13 6.55 7.20
CA ALA A 24 2.79 7.82 6.94
C ALA A 24 3.80 7.73 5.78
N GLU A 25 4.55 6.64 5.69
CA GLU A 25 5.49 6.40 4.59
C GLU A 25 4.77 6.16 3.27
N ILE A 26 3.66 5.40 3.30
CA ILE A 26 2.79 5.22 2.13
C ILE A 26 2.24 6.58 1.69
N HIS A 27 1.72 7.39 2.62
CA HIS A 27 1.20 8.72 2.32
C HIS A 27 2.28 9.66 1.74
N LYS A 28 3.49 9.64 2.30
CA LYS A 28 4.66 10.37 1.79
C LYS A 28 5.00 9.97 0.36
N SER A 29 5.05 8.67 0.05
CA SER A 29 5.32 8.14 -1.28
C SER A 29 4.28 8.62 -2.30
N LEU A 30 3.00 8.61 -1.94
CA LEU A 30 1.92 9.13 -2.79
C LEU A 30 2.08 10.63 -3.07
N ILE A 31 2.38 11.43 -2.04
CA ILE A 31 2.61 12.88 -2.20
C ILE A 31 3.81 13.15 -3.12
N GLN A 32 4.92 12.43 -2.95
CA GLN A 32 6.11 12.58 -3.79
C GLN A 32 5.84 12.27 -5.27
N ARG A 33 4.82 11.46 -5.56
CA ARG A 33 4.37 11.13 -6.92
C ARG A 33 3.25 12.04 -7.43
N ASN A 34 3.00 13.17 -6.75
CA ASN A 34 1.93 14.13 -7.06
C ASN A 34 0.51 13.56 -6.98
N ILE A 35 0.31 12.48 -6.21
CA ILE A 35 -1.01 11.90 -5.99
C ILE A 35 -1.69 12.63 -4.83
N LYS A 36 -2.79 13.31 -5.12
CA LYS A 36 -3.60 13.96 -4.09
C LYS A 36 -4.41 12.91 -3.33
N CYS A 37 -4.11 12.75 -2.05
CA CYS A 37 -4.79 11.84 -1.14
C CYS A 37 -4.94 12.48 0.24
N ASN A 38 -6.13 12.40 0.83
CA ASN A 38 -6.27 12.72 2.25
C ASN A 38 -5.90 11.48 3.11
N ILE A 39 -5.56 11.68 4.38
CA ILE A 39 -5.11 10.59 5.26
C ILE A 39 -6.26 9.61 5.60
N GLU A 40 -7.50 10.10 5.68
CA GLU A 40 -8.67 9.30 6.05
C GLU A 40 -9.05 8.29 4.96
N GLU A 41 -9.03 8.71 3.71
CA GLU A 41 -9.25 7.91 2.50
C GLU A 41 -8.17 6.85 2.36
N LEU A 42 -6.89 7.22 2.57
CA LEU A 42 -5.80 6.26 2.56
C LEU A 42 -6.00 5.19 3.63
N ARG A 43 -6.35 5.60 4.86
CA ARG A 43 -6.60 4.69 5.97
C ARG A 43 -7.74 3.71 5.65
N GLN A 44 -8.82 4.19 5.03
CA GLN A 44 -9.93 3.33 4.62
C GLN A 44 -9.49 2.29 3.58
N LYS A 45 -8.76 2.70 2.54
CA LYS A 45 -8.26 1.77 1.52
C LYS A 45 -7.29 0.72 2.08
N ILE A 46 -6.34 1.15 2.91
CA ILE A 46 -5.42 0.23 3.60
C ILE A 46 -6.20 -0.76 4.47
N SER A 47 -7.24 -0.32 5.18
CA SER A 47 -8.10 -1.21 5.96
C SER A 47 -8.82 -2.26 5.11
N PHE A 48 -9.33 -1.89 3.94
CA PHE A 48 -9.96 -2.85 3.02
C PHE A 48 -8.96 -3.85 2.46
N LEU A 49 -7.81 -3.37 1.97
CA LEU A 49 -6.72 -4.23 1.49
C LEU A 49 -6.24 -5.21 2.57
N TYR A 50 -6.15 -4.77 3.82
CA TYR A 50 -5.79 -5.61 4.95
C TYR A 50 -6.84 -6.68 5.21
N ARG A 51 -8.11 -6.29 5.30
CA ARG A 51 -9.24 -7.20 5.52
C ARG A 51 -9.32 -8.27 4.42
N ASP A 52 -9.02 -7.88 3.19
CA ASP A 52 -9.16 -8.73 2.02
C ASP A 52 -7.86 -9.54 1.73
N GLY A 53 -6.83 -9.40 2.56
CA GLY A 53 -5.62 -10.24 2.56
C GLY A 53 -4.53 -9.83 1.56
N TYR A 54 -4.62 -8.65 0.96
CA TYR A 54 -3.59 -8.13 0.05
C TYR A 54 -2.38 -7.58 0.78
N ILE A 55 -2.59 -7.03 1.98
CA ILE A 55 -1.53 -6.53 2.84
C ILE A 55 -1.62 -7.15 4.24
N GLY A 56 -0.47 -7.34 4.86
CA GLY A 56 -0.35 -7.69 6.26
C GLY A 56 -0.22 -6.45 7.12
N ASN A 57 -0.45 -6.61 8.41
CA ASN A 57 -0.24 -5.57 9.41
C ASN A 57 0.52 -6.14 10.60
N GLU A 58 1.64 -5.51 10.94
CA GLU A 58 2.44 -5.84 12.11
C GLU A 58 2.69 -4.56 12.92
N PRO A 59 2.07 -4.41 14.10
CA PRO A 59 2.34 -3.28 14.98
C PRO A 59 3.75 -3.36 15.56
N THR A 60 4.45 -2.22 15.63
CA THR A 60 5.69 -2.10 16.41
C THR A 60 5.42 -2.17 17.91
N VAL A 61 6.48 -2.30 18.71
CA VAL A 61 6.40 -2.25 20.19
C VAL A 61 5.74 -0.94 20.68
N ASP A 62 5.94 0.15 19.95
CA ASP A 62 5.36 1.46 20.24
C ASP A 62 3.92 1.62 19.72
N GLY A 63 3.33 0.57 19.13
CA GLY A 63 1.96 0.55 18.63
C GLY A 63 1.77 1.16 17.25
N VAL A 64 2.85 1.40 16.49
CA VAL A 64 2.77 1.93 15.13
C VAL A 64 2.51 0.79 14.15
N ASN A 65 1.44 0.89 13.36
CA ASN A 65 1.11 -0.11 12.35
C ASN A 65 2.07 -0.05 11.16
N MET A 66 2.79 -1.15 10.95
CA MET A 66 3.58 -1.40 9.75
C MET A 66 2.79 -2.31 8.80
N TYR A 67 2.85 -2.04 7.49
CA TYR A 67 2.14 -2.78 6.46
C TYR A 67 3.12 -3.33 5.43
N TYR A 68 2.93 -4.59 5.03
CA TYR A 68 3.70 -5.26 3.98
C TYR A 68 2.74 -5.93 2.99
N ILE A 69 3.18 -6.15 1.76
CA ILE A 69 2.35 -6.79 0.73
C ILE A 69 2.38 -8.30 0.95
N ILE A 70 1.20 -8.91 1.06
CA ILE A 70 1.01 -10.37 1.04
C ILE A 70 0.80 -10.82 -0.41
N PHE A 71 -0.01 -10.08 -1.16
CA PHE A 71 -0.36 -10.40 -2.53
C PHE A 71 -0.50 -9.14 -3.37
N ASN A 72 0.13 -9.15 -4.56
CA ASN A 72 -0.02 -8.11 -5.57
C ASN A 72 -0.37 -8.75 -6.92
N PRO A 73 -1.59 -8.50 -7.46
CA PRO A 73 -2.00 -9.01 -8.77
C PRO A 73 -1.03 -8.65 -9.90
N GLY A 74 -0.35 -7.50 -9.80
CA GLY A 74 0.62 -7.03 -10.80
C GLY A 74 1.85 -7.93 -10.95
N ASP A 75 2.10 -8.85 -10.01
CA ASP A 75 3.23 -9.78 -10.08
C ASP A 75 2.94 -10.99 -10.97
N MET A 76 1.65 -11.30 -11.19
CA MET A 76 1.23 -12.39 -12.06
C MET A 76 1.36 -12.06 -13.56
N THR A 77 1.42 -10.78 -13.92
CA THR A 77 1.46 -10.35 -15.33
C THR A 77 2.87 -10.32 -15.93
N VAL A 78 3.92 -10.54 -15.12
CA VAL A 78 5.33 -10.51 -15.58
C VAL A 78 5.83 -11.87 -16.09
N ASN A 79 5.06 -12.96 -15.89
CA ASN A 79 5.51 -14.33 -16.19
C ASN A 79 4.92 -14.99 -17.45
N ASP A 80 4.09 -14.28 -18.24
CA ASP A 80 3.51 -14.82 -19.50
C ASP A 80 4.12 -14.19 -20.77
N ALA A 81 5.35 -13.68 -20.68
CA ALA A 81 6.08 -13.15 -21.83
C ALA A 81 7.54 -13.66 -21.87
N THR A 82 7.72 -14.98 -21.90
CA THR A 82 8.94 -15.63 -22.43
C THR A 82 8.59 -16.95 -23.11
#